data_AF-A0A0M8RU37-F1
#
_entry.id   AF-A0A0M8RU37-F1
#
_cell.length_a   1.000
_cell.length_b   1.000
_cell.length_c   1.000
_cell.angle_alpha   90.00
_cell.angle_beta   90.00
_cell.angle_gamma   90.00
#
_symmetry.space_group_name_H-M   'P 1'
#
loop_
_entity.id
_entity.type
_entity.pdbx_description
1 polymer ?
#
loop_
_entity_poly.entity_id
_entity_poly.type
_entity_poly.pdbx_seq_one_letter_code
_entity_poly.pdbx_strand_id
1 'polypeptide(L)'
;MVPHTPHDRRASRALRTTAATAATALALSLGLTNAAATTPTVPQPAPAAARTAPRPGDIVTSSPTSFHPLPGQPTRTRAWHMEYRSTSATGAPNVVSGTVIVPDDGRTGPRPLVAYAVGTVGLADTCAPSAGFPKGTTVEANLIQQLTARGWAVAVTDYEGLGTPGDHTYTVGRAEGQAVLDAARAAQRLPGAVRAGVTVDSPVGIMGYSQGGQASGWAAELHGTYAPELKVKGTATGGVPADLLKVADFNNGNVGAGLILMAAVGQDAAFPELDLAKYLNAKGRHYVDFMKNNCVAIDGIAGAFKKISDVTVRNPLYEADWQRRLRESDLGTRRPDAPVFLYHGTLDELIPYGVGRQLRADWCARGADVRWSTIPLGEHVIGAIAGAVPAANWLADRFAGKAANGNCG
;
A
#
# COMPACT_ATOMS: atom_id res chain seq x y z
N MET A 1 -13.22 67.32 33.67
CA MET A 1 -14.69 67.43 33.78
C MET A 1 -15.25 66.22 33.06
N VAL A 2 -15.92 65.22 33.62
CA VAL A 2 -16.68 64.99 34.87
C VAL A 2 -16.63 63.45 35.13
N PRO A 3 -16.88 62.96 36.36
CA PRO A 3 -16.16 61.80 36.93
C PRO A 3 -17.02 60.54 37.26
N HIS A 4 -16.31 59.54 37.82
CA HIS A 4 -16.70 58.59 38.89
C HIS A 4 -17.65 57.38 38.64
N THR A 5 -17.03 56.19 38.69
CA THR A 5 -17.42 54.91 39.37
C THR A 5 -18.00 55.12 40.79
N PRO A 6 -18.71 54.17 41.49
CA PRO A 6 -18.34 52.74 41.65
C PRO A 6 -19.43 51.69 42.03
N HIS A 7 -19.00 50.41 42.01
CA HIS A 7 -19.08 49.38 43.08
C HIS A 7 -19.56 47.96 42.70
N ASP A 8 -18.62 47.03 42.91
CA ASP A 8 -18.76 45.60 43.12
C ASP A 8 -19.79 45.20 44.19
N ARG A 9 -20.44 44.04 44.01
CA ARG A 9 -20.42 42.92 44.99
C ARG A 9 -21.13 41.64 44.48
N ARG A 10 -20.33 40.59 44.35
CA ARG A 10 -20.50 39.22 44.90
C ARG A 10 -21.64 38.29 44.44
N ALA A 11 -21.18 37.03 44.29
CA ALA A 11 -21.80 35.77 44.72
C ALA A 11 -22.64 34.96 43.70
N SER A 12 -21.93 34.08 42.99
CA SER A 12 -22.18 32.62 42.92
C SER A 12 -23.52 32.07 43.42
N ARG A 13 -24.27 31.41 42.54
CA ARG A 13 -25.10 30.25 42.90
C ARG A 13 -25.13 29.23 41.75
N ALA A 14 -24.81 28.01 42.11
CA ALA A 14 -24.87 26.80 41.30
C ALA A 14 -26.10 25.96 41.69
N LEU A 15 -26.22 24.81 41.01
CA LEU A 15 -27.10 23.66 41.22
C LEU A 15 -28.43 23.69 40.45
N ARG A 16 -28.56 22.86 39.41
CA ARG A 16 -28.83 21.40 39.42
C ARG A 16 -30.25 21.11 39.90
N THR A 17 -31.13 20.80 38.95
CA THR A 17 -32.41 20.13 39.20
C THR A 17 -32.23 18.63 39.04
N THR A 18 -32.36 17.91 40.15
CA THR A 18 -32.53 16.46 40.22
C THR A 18 -33.96 16.11 40.57
N ALA A 19 -34.54 15.23 39.74
CA ALA A 19 -35.44 14.10 40.01
C ALA A 19 -36.32 14.04 41.27
N ALA A 20 -37.58 13.63 41.07
CA ALA A 20 -38.26 12.52 41.77
C ALA A 20 -39.69 12.42 41.16
N THR A 21 -40.17 11.25 40.73
CA THR A 21 -40.83 10.22 41.56
C THR A 21 -40.70 8.86 40.82
N ALA A 22 -40.19 7.74 41.37
CA ALA A 22 -40.59 6.95 42.54
C ALA A 22 -42.08 6.53 42.46
N ALA A 23 -42.49 5.26 42.59
CA ALA A 23 -41.92 4.25 43.47
C ALA A 23 -42.47 2.82 43.18
N THR A 24 -41.64 1.84 43.54
CA THR A 24 -41.90 0.61 44.35
C THR A 24 -42.92 -0.45 43.86
N ALA A 25 -42.50 -1.71 43.63
CA ALA A 25 -42.13 -2.81 44.56
C ALA A 25 -43.31 -3.80 44.72
N LEU A 26 -43.22 -5.08 45.08
CA LEU A 26 -42.16 -5.92 45.65
C LEU A 26 -42.53 -7.40 45.38
N ALA A 27 -41.53 -8.27 45.57
CA ALA A 27 -41.44 -9.72 45.45
C ALA A 27 -42.51 -10.59 46.17
N LEU A 28 -42.65 -11.87 45.79
CA LEU A 28 -41.97 -13.03 46.43
C LEU A 28 -42.48 -14.39 45.89
N SER A 29 -41.49 -15.27 45.71
CA SER A 29 -41.45 -16.75 45.59
C SER A 29 -42.67 -17.63 45.92
N LEU A 30 -42.82 -18.77 45.19
CA LEU A 30 -42.68 -20.17 45.68
C LEU A 30 -43.14 -21.24 44.65
N GLY A 31 -42.27 -22.23 44.39
CA GLY A 31 -42.58 -23.68 44.37
C GLY A 31 -43.55 -24.35 43.36
N LEU A 32 -42.96 -25.21 42.51
CA LEU A 32 -43.39 -26.58 42.11
C LEU A 32 -44.68 -26.82 41.25
N THR A 33 -44.48 -27.33 40.03
CA THR A 33 -44.94 -28.65 39.47
C THR A 33 -45.33 -28.61 37.98
N ASN A 34 -45.06 -29.73 37.29
CA ASN A 34 -45.21 -30.00 35.86
C ASN A 34 -46.64 -29.85 35.30
N ALA A 35 -46.75 -29.30 34.09
CA ALA A 35 -47.71 -29.76 33.09
C ALA A 35 -47.18 -29.48 31.66
N ALA A 36 -47.19 -30.50 30.81
CA ALA A 36 -46.76 -30.42 29.43
C ALA A 36 -47.76 -29.60 28.60
N ALA A 37 -47.26 -28.61 27.87
CA ALA A 37 -47.97 -27.92 26.81
C ALA A 37 -47.10 -27.98 25.54
N THR A 38 -47.56 -28.71 24.54
CA THR A 38 -46.94 -28.77 23.21
C THR A 38 -47.14 -27.43 22.49
N THR A 39 -46.07 -26.64 22.40
CA THR A 39 -46.01 -25.44 21.56
C THR A 39 -45.71 -25.80 20.10
N PRO A 40 -46.28 -25.09 19.11
CA PRO A 40 -46.02 -25.33 17.69
C PRO A 40 -44.55 -25.03 17.39
N THR A 41 -43.87 -25.97 16.73
CA THR A 41 -42.47 -25.83 16.33
C THR A 41 -42.33 -24.70 15.30
N VAL A 42 -41.83 -23.55 15.73
CA VAL A 42 -41.29 -22.53 14.81
C VAL A 42 -40.12 -23.18 14.06
N PRO A 43 -40.08 -23.16 12.71
CA PRO A 43 -38.94 -23.69 11.98
C PRO A 43 -37.66 -22.99 12.44
N GLN A 44 -36.71 -23.75 13.00
CA GLN A 44 -35.37 -23.25 13.26
C GLN A 44 -34.81 -22.69 11.94
N PRO A 45 -34.24 -21.47 11.93
CA PRO A 45 -33.41 -21.05 10.81
C PRO A 45 -32.35 -22.12 10.59
N ALA A 46 -32.17 -22.56 9.35
CA ALA A 46 -31.10 -23.47 8.99
C ALA A 46 -29.78 -22.97 9.61
N PRO A 47 -28.92 -23.85 10.16
CA PRO A 47 -27.65 -23.42 10.72
C PRO A 47 -26.94 -22.61 9.64
N ALA A 48 -26.61 -21.36 9.97
CA ALA A 48 -25.88 -20.48 9.07
C ALA A 48 -24.69 -21.28 8.53
N ALA A 49 -24.65 -21.47 7.20
CA ALA A 49 -23.53 -22.10 6.53
C ALA A 49 -22.26 -21.52 7.15
N ALA A 50 -21.39 -22.39 7.69
CA ALA A 50 -20.18 -21.99 8.38
C ALA A 50 -19.51 -20.88 7.56
N ARG A 51 -19.55 -19.64 8.07
CA ARG A 51 -18.94 -18.50 7.38
C ARG A 51 -17.47 -18.85 7.25
N THR A 52 -17.04 -19.15 6.03
CA THR A 52 -15.63 -19.35 5.73
C THR A 52 -14.87 -18.13 6.23
N ALA A 53 -13.76 -18.36 6.93
CA ALA A 53 -12.95 -17.28 7.45
C ALA A 53 -12.57 -16.33 6.29
N PRO A 54 -12.61 -14.99 6.51
CA PRO A 54 -12.22 -14.03 5.47
C PRO A 54 -10.82 -14.32 4.98
N ARG A 55 -10.63 -14.32 3.66
CA ARG A 55 -9.37 -14.64 2.99
C ARG A 55 -8.71 -13.39 2.41
N PRO A 56 -7.38 -13.39 2.22
CA PRO A 56 -6.71 -12.34 1.48
C PRO A 56 -7.38 -12.05 0.12
N GLY A 57 -7.57 -10.77 -0.19
CA GLY A 57 -8.31 -10.25 -1.33
C GLY A 57 -9.83 -10.20 -1.18
N ASP A 58 -10.42 -10.65 -0.06
CA ASP A 58 -11.87 -10.49 0.14
C ASP A 58 -12.21 -9.00 0.33
N ILE A 59 -13.25 -8.54 -0.37
CA ILE A 59 -13.75 -7.17 -0.27
C ILE A 59 -14.40 -6.97 1.10
N VAL A 60 -13.93 -5.95 1.83
CA VAL A 60 -14.51 -5.48 3.09
C VAL A 60 -15.58 -4.44 2.81
N THR A 61 -15.21 -3.37 2.10
CA THR A 61 -16.11 -2.33 1.61
C THR A 61 -15.75 -1.93 0.18
N SER A 62 -16.72 -1.42 -0.58
CA SER A 62 -16.45 -0.82 -1.88
C SER A 62 -17.47 0.27 -2.20
N SER A 63 -17.02 1.37 -2.80
CA SER A 63 -17.88 2.46 -3.25
C SER A 63 -17.42 2.97 -4.63
N PRO A 64 -18.34 3.44 -5.47
CA PRO A 64 -17.96 4.15 -6.70
C PRO A 64 -17.09 5.37 -6.38
N THR A 65 -16.09 5.63 -7.21
CA THR A 65 -15.23 6.81 -7.14
C THR A 65 -14.90 7.30 -8.56
N SER A 66 -14.07 8.33 -8.69
CA SER A 66 -13.58 8.83 -9.98
C SER A 66 -12.07 8.72 -10.10
N PHE A 67 -11.63 8.51 -11.34
CA PHE A 67 -10.21 8.52 -11.71
C PHE A 67 -9.94 9.72 -12.61
N HIS A 68 -9.20 10.68 -12.06
CA HIS A 68 -8.71 11.86 -12.77
C HIS A 68 -7.18 11.83 -12.78
N PRO A 69 -6.51 11.87 -13.95
CA PRO A 69 -5.06 11.98 -14.03
C PRO A 69 -4.54 13.36 -13.65
N LEU A 70 -5.36 14.40 -13.90
CA LEU A 70 -5.14 15.79 -13.56
C LEU A 70 -6.45 16.39 -13.05
N PRO A 71 -6.41 17.50 -12.28
CA PRO A 71 -7.61 18.12 -11.74
C PRO A 71 -8.63 18.44 -12.83
N GLY A 72 -9.84 17.92 -12.68
CA GLY A 72 -10.94 18.14 -13.63
C GLY A 72 -10.81 17.40 -14.97
N GLN A 73 -9.76 16.61 -15.21
CA GLN A 73 -9.60 15.84 -16.44
C GLN A 73 -10.49 14.58 -16.39
N PRO A 74 -11.60 14.49 -17.15
CA PRO A 74 -12.43 13.30 -17.15
C PRO A 74 -11.71 12.14 -17.84
N THR A 75 -12.09 10.92 -17.46
CA THR A 75 -11.64 9.70 -18.14
C THR A 75 -12.84 8.85 -18.51
N ARG A 76 -12.73 8.06 -19.58
CA ARG A 76 -13.72 7.03 -19.93
C ARG A 76 -13.45 5.76 -19.11
N THR A 77 -13.52 5.89 -17.79
CA THR A 77 -13.30 4.78 -16.86
C THR A 77 -14.39 4.73 -15.80
N ARG A 78 -14.65 3.53 -15.29
CA ARG A 78 -15.34 3.31 -14.03
C ARG A 78 -14.30 3.03 -12.96
N ALA A 79 -14.43 3.67 -11.81
CA ALA A 79 -13.53 3.45 -10.69
C ALA A 79 -14.30 3.10 -9.43
N TRP A 80 -13.67 2.29 -8.57
CA TRP A 80 -14.18 1.95 -7.25
C TRP A 80 -13.07 2.11 -6.23
N HIS A 81 -13.34 2.83 -5.15
CA HIS A 81 -12.57 2.72 -3.92
C HIS A 81 -12.95 1.39 -3.27
N MET A 82 -11.95 0.65 -2.77
CA MET A 82 -12.17 -0.61 -2.07
C MET A 82 -11.31 -0.68 -0.81
N GLU A 83 -11.85 -1.31 0.22
CA GLU A 83 -11.07 -1.88 1.32
C GLU A 83 -11.10 -3.40 1.16
N TYR A 84 -9.94 -4.04 1.27
CA TYR A 84 -9.80 -5.48 1.08
C TYR A 84 -8.91 -6.10 2.15
N ARG A 85 -9.15 -7.38 2.45
CA ARG A 85 -8.33 -8.16 3.39
C ARG A 85 -6.95 -8.40 2.79
N SER A 86 -5.90 -8.19 3.59
CA SER A 86 -4.52 -8.51 3.22
C SER A 86 -3.81 -9.19 4.41
N THR A 87 -2.49 -9.33 4.31
CA THR A 87 -1.62 -9.90 5.34
C THR A 87 -0.47 -8.94 5.63
N SER A 88 -0.16 -8.70 6.91
CA SER A 88 0.98 -7.88 7.32
C SER A 88 2.30 -8.65 7.25
N ALA A 89 3.42 -7.95 7.45
CA ALA A 89 4.75 -8.56 7.43
C ALA A 89 4.94 -9.70 8.45
N THR A 90 4.24 -9.64 9.58
CA THR A 90 4.26 -10.65 10.65
C THR A 90 3.32 -11.82 10.39
N GLY A 91 2.53 -11.78 9.31
CA GLY A 91 1.53 -12.80 8.97
C GLY A 91 0.15 -12.55 9.57
N ALA A 92 -0.06 -11.43 10.26
CA ALA A 92 -1.36 -11.09 10.83
C ALA A 92 -2.33 -10.60 9.73
N PRO A 93 -3.63 -10.93 9.80
CA PRO A 93 -4.62 -10.39 8.88
C PRO A 93 -4.81 -8.88 9.13
N ASN A 94 -4.89 -8.10 8.05
CA ASN A 94 -5.15 -6.66 8.11
C ASN A 94 -6.18 -6.24 7.02
N VAL A 95 -6.42 -4.92 6.91
CA VAL A 95 -7.25 -4.31 5.88
C VAL A 95 -6.45 -3.20 5.20
N VAL A 96 -6.44 -3.23 3.87
CA VAL A 96 -5.75 -2.27 3.01
C VAL A 96 -6.78 -1.62 2.08
N SER A 97 -6.61 -0.34 1.79
CA SER A 97 -7.43 0.38 0.80
C SER A 97 -6.76 0.41 -0.58
N GLY A 98 -7.55 0.73 -1.59
CA GLY A 98 -7.05 0.87 -2.95
C GLY A 98 -8.15 1.29 -3.92
N THR A 99 -7.78 1.38 -5.19
CA THR A 99 -8.70 1.75 -6.28
C THR A 99 -8.62 0.77 -7.42
N VAL A 100 -9.78 0.29 -7.90
CA VAL A 100 -9.89 -0.46 -9.15
C VAL A 100 -10.40 0.46 -10.23
N ILE A 101 -9.65 0.60 -11.32
CA ILE A 101 -9.94 1.47 -12.46
C ILE A 101 -10.14 0.60 -13.69
N VAL A 102 -11.31 0.67 -14.32
CA VAL A 102 -11.66 -0.16 -15.47
C VAL A 102 -12.13 0.71 -16.63
N PRO A 103 -11.61 0.54 -17.86
CA PRO A 103 -12.10 1.26 -19.03
C PRO A 103 -13.59 1.05 -19.25
N ASP A 104 -14.31 2.13 -19.56
CA ASP A 104 -15.73 2.10 -19.90
C ASP A 104 -15.89 2.01 -21.42
N ASP A 105 -15.48 0.87 -21.96
CA ASP A 105 -15.39 0.57 -23.39
C ASP A 105 -16.43 -0.48 -23.85
N GLY A 106 -17.37 -0.84 -22.98
CA GLY A 106 -18.40 -1.85 -23.25
C GLY A 106 -17.92 -3.30 -23.24
N ARG A 107 -16.62 -3.58 -23.02
CA ARG A 107 -16.12 -4.96 -22.95
C ARG A 107 -16.60 -5.67 -21.69
N THR A 108 -17.12 -6.89 -21.87
CA THR A 108 -17.60 -7.78 -20.81
C THR A 108 -16.78 -9.06 -20.65
N GLY A 109 -16.03 -9.46 -21.69
CA GLY A 109 -15.12 -10.62 -21.64
C GLY A 109 -13.81 -10.33 -20.88
N PRO A 110 -13.03 -11.37 -20.53
CA PRO A 110 -11.79 -11.21 -19.78
C PRO A 110 -10.86 -10.18 -20.41
N ARG A 111 -10.42 -9.20 -19.60
CA ARG A 111 -9.42 -8.20 -19.99
C ARG A 111 -8.16 -8.34 -19.12
N PRO A 112 -6.99 -7.89 -19.60
CA PRO A 112 -5.80 -7.80 -18.75
C PRO A 112 -6.06 -6.93 -17.53
N LEU A 113 -5.52 -7.38 -16.40
CA LEU A 113 -5.51 -6.66 -15.13
C LEU A 113 -4.06 -6.36 -14.76
N VAL A 114 -3.75 -5.10 -14.45
CA VAL A 114 -2.44 -4.73 -13.88
C VAL A 114 -2.62 -4.46 -12.38
N ALA A 115 -1.93 -5.25 -11.55
CA ALA A 115 -1.71 -4.93 -10.15
C ALA A 115 -0.60 -3.87 -10.10
N TYR A 116 -0.97 -2.64 -9.77
CA TYR A 116 -0.09 -1.49 -9.83
C TYR A 116 0.37 -1.09 -8.43
N ALA A 117 1.67 -1.09 -8.25
CA ALA A 117 2.37 -0.71 -7.03
C ALA A 117 2.96 0.69 -7.23
N VAL A 118 2.42 1.68 -6.53
CA VAL A 118 2.89 3.07 -6.62
C VAL A 118 4.25 3.24 -5.96
N GLY A 119 5.04 4.18 -6.45
CA GLY A 119 6.21 4.71 -5.75
C GLY A 119 5.84 5.44 -4.46
N THR A 120 6.84 6.00 -3.79
CA THR A 120 6.67 6.70 -2.52
C THR A 120 5.67 7.85 -2.65
N VAL A 121 4.62 7.83 -1.85
CA VAL A 121 3.58 8.89 -1.82
C VAL A 121 3.63 9.75 -0.56
N GLY A 122 4.17 9.24 0.54
CA GLY A 122 4.17 9.90 1.85
C GLY A 122 3.85 8.93 2.97
N LEU A 123 3.66 9.44 4.19
CA LEU A 123 3.22 8.64 5.34
C LEU A 123 1.80 8.98 5.81
N ALA A 124 1.27 10.15 5.44
CA ALA A 124 -0.08 10.54 5.85
C ALA A 124 -1.16 9.85 5.00
N ASP A 125 -2.32 9.59 5.61
CA ASP A 125 -3.48 9.01 4.91
C ASP A 125 -3.94 9.83 3.70
N THR A 126 -3.76 11.15 3.74
CA THR A 126 -4.10 12.04 2.63
C THR A 126 -3.21 11.84 1.40
N CYS A 127 -2.09 11.14 1.55
CA CYS A 127 -1.17 10.78 0.48
C CYS A 127 -1.58 9.50 -0.25
N ALA A 128 -2.54 8.74 0.27
CA ALA A 128 -3.06 7.54 -0.37
C ALA A 128 -3.48 7.82 -1.82
N PRO A 129 -3.00 7.04 -2.81
CA PRO A 129 -3.41 7.18 -4.20
C PRO A 129 -4.93 7.25 -4.37
N SER A 130 -5.65 6.41 -3.63
CA SER A 130 -7.12 6.36 -3.64
C SER A 130 -7.80 7.67 -3.20
N ALA A 131 -7.18 8.44 -2.29
CA ALA A 131 -7.66 9.75 -1.86
C ALA A 131 -7.36 10.86 -2.88
N GLY A 132 -6.32 10.68 -3.70
CA GLY A 132 -5.87 11.64 -4.70
C GLY A 132 -6.53 11.49 -6.08
N PHE A 133 -6.93 10.27 -6.48
CA PHE A 133 -7.52 10.03 -7.81
C PHE A 133 -8.77 10.86 -8.11
N PRO A 134 -9.72 11.06 -7.18
CA PRO A 134 -10.90 11.88 -7.44
C PRO A 134 -10.58 13.37 -7.57
N LYS A 135 -9.43 13.80 -7.05
CA LYS A 135 -8.96 15.19 -7.07
C LYS A 135 -8.02 15.48 -8.23
N GLY A 136 -7.50 14.43 -8.89
CA GLY A 136 -6.48 14.56 -9.91
C GLY A 136 -5.11 14.94 -9.37
N THR A 137 -4.78 14.52 -8.14
CA THR A 137 -3.52 14.89 -7.47
C THR A 137 -2.54 13.73 -7.30
N THR A 138 -2.93 12.50 -7.69
CA THR A 138 -2.04 11.34 -7.62
C THR A 138 -0.96 11.43 -8.71
N VAL A 139 0.31 11.53 -8.30
CA VAL A 139 1.46 11.80 -9.18
C VAL A 139 1.55 10.82 -10.36
N GLU A 140 1.35 9.53 -10.11
CA GLU A 140 1.48 8.48 -11.13
C GLU A 140 0.21 8.26 -11.96
N ALA A 141 -0.84 9.07 -11.78
CA ALA A 141 -2.12 8.84 -12.45
C ALA A 141 -2.01 8.90 -13.99
N ASN A 142 -1.12 9.72 -14.55
CA ASN A 142 -0.85 9.72 -15.99
C ASN A 142 -0.13 8.45 -16.48
N LEU A 143 0.70 7.81 -15.65
CA LEU A 143 1.30 6.51 -15.99
C LEU A 143 0.24 5.41 -15.97
N ILE A 144 -0.64 5.43 -14.97
CA ILE A 144 -1.78 4.51 -14.86
C ILE A 144 -2.78 4.71 -16.01
N GLN A 145 -3.01 5.96 -16.44
CA GLN A 145 -3.90 6.25 -17.56
C GLN A 145 -3.42 5.58 -18.86
N GLN A 146 -2.10 5.47 -19.08
CA GLN A 146 -1.56 4.81 -20.28
C GLN A 146 -1.93 3.31 -20.33
N LEU A 147 -2.14 2.67 -19.17
CA LEU A 147 -2.58 1.28 -19.08
C LEU A 147 -4.08 1.16 -19.38
N THR A 148 -4.89 2.04 -18.79
CA THR A 148 -6.34 2.04 -19.05
C THR A 148 -6.67 2.42 -20.49
N ALA A 149 -5.87 3.29 -21.12
CA ALA A 149 -5.96 3.62 -22.55
C ALA A 149 -5.71 2.41 -23.47
N ARG A 150 -5.05 1.33 -22.99
CA ARG A 150 -4.87 0.06 -23.71
C ARG A 150 -6.04 -0.90 -23.53
N GLY A 151 -7.10 -0.49 -22.83
CA GLY A 151 -8.25 -1.33 -22.50
C GLY A 151 -8.00 -2.28 -21.32
N TRP A 152 -6.95 -2.06 -20.54
CA TRP A 152 -6.60 -2.88 -19.37
C TRP A 152 -7.26 -2.31 -18.11
N ALA A 153 -7.66 -3.19 -17.19
CA ALA A 153 -8.00 -2.78 -15.84
C ALA A 153 -6.74 -2.57 -15.01
N VAL A 154 -6.81 -1.70 -14.02
CA VAL A 154 -5.72 -1.46 -13.07
C VAL A 154 -6.27 -1.54 -11.65
N ALA A 155 -5.64 -2.32 -10.79
CA ALA A 155 -5.87 -2.35 -9.36
C ALA A 155 -4.67 -1.70 -8.67
N VAL A 156 -4.88 -0.54 -8.07
CA VAL A 156 -3.87 0.23 -7.35
C VAL A 156 -4.06 -0.01 -5.86
N THR A 157 -3.01 -0.46 -5.18
CA THR A 157 -2.99 -0.56 -3.71
C THR A 157 -2.51 0.75 -3.09
N ASP A 158 -3.08 1.13 -1.95
CA ASP A 158 -2.52 2.21 -1.13
C ASP A 158 -1.38 1.73 -0.22
N TYR A 159 -1.25 0.42 -0.01
CA TYR A 159 -0.43 -0.26 1.00
C TYR A 159 -1.00 -0.21 2.43
N GLU A 160 -0.44 -1.06 3.30
CA GLU A 160 -0.82 -1.11 4.72
C GLU A 160 -0.49 0.21 5.44
N GLY A 161 -1.45 0.68 6.24
CA GLY A 161 -1.34 1.89 7.05
C GLY A 161 -1.35 3.19 6.24
N LEU A 162 -1.79 3.15 4.98
CA LEU A 162 -1.95 4.33 4.15
C LEU A 162 -3.40 4.39 3.66
N GLY A 163 -4.17 5.36 4.17
CA GLY A 163 -5.61 5.46 3.90
C GLY A 163 -6.47 4.53 4.78
N THR A 164 -5.83 3.73 5.65
CA THR A 164 -6.46 2.90 6.67
C THR A 164 -5.77 3.12 8.02
N PRO A 165 -6.43 2.80 9.17
CA PRO A 165 -5.85 3.07 10.48
C PRO A 165 -4.46 2.45 10.70
N GLY A 166 -3.53 3.24 11.21
CA GLY A 166 -2.14 2.84 11.49
C GLY A 166 -1.15 3.80 10.83
N ASP A 167 0.15 3.56 11.04
CA ASP A 167 1.20 4.24 10.27
C ASP A 167 1.54 3.39 9.03
N HIS A 168 1.84 4.06 7.92
CA HIS A 168 2.26 3.37 6.70
C HIS A 168 3.53 2.54 6.93
N THR A 169 3.47 1.24 6.61
CA THR A 169 4.59 0.30 6.69
C THR A 169 5.55 0.44 5.50
N TYR A 170 5.99 1.68 5.26
CA TYR A 170 6.83 2.07 4.13
C TYR A 170 8.11 1.22 4.03
N THR A 171 8.36 0.61 2.86
CA THR A 171 9.50 -0.27 2.54
C THR A 171 9.53 -1.61 3.29
N VAL A 172 8.38 -2.03 3.84
CA VAL A 172 8.22 -3.36 4.45
C VAL A 172 7.76 -4.33 3.37
N GLY A 173 8.73 -4.89 2.64
CA GLY A 173 8.51 -5.50 1.34
C GLY A 173 7.51 -6.67 1.34
N ARG A 174 7.50 -7.51 2.39
CA ARG A 174 6.53 -8.60 2.49
C ARG A 174 5.09 -8.09 2.55
N ALA A 175 4.80 -7.07 3.36
CA ALA A 175 3.46 -6.50 3.48
C ALA A 175 3.04 -5.82 2.17
N GLU A 176 3.93 -5.05 1.55
CA GLU A 176 3.68 -4.38 0.27
C GLU A 176 3.40 -5.39 -0.86
N GLY A 177 4.22 -6.44 -0.99
CA GLY A 177 4.04 -7.47 -2.02
C GLY A 177 2.73 -8.25 -1.86
N GLN A 178 2.33 -8.57 -0.62
CA GLN A 178 1.04 -9.20 -0.33
C GLN A 178 -0.11 -8.26 -0.69
N ALA A 179 -0.03 -6.98 -0.30
CA ALA A 179 -1.04 -5.97 -0.62
C ALA A 179 -1.25 -5.80 -2.14
N VAL A 180 -0.18 -5.86 -2.94
CA VAL A 180 -0.25 -5.80 -4.43
C VAL A 180 -0.99 -7.02 -4.99
N LEU A 181 -0.65 -8.23 -4.56
CA LEU A 181 -1.32 -9.46 -5.02
C LEU A 181 -2.79 -9.50 -4.58
N ASP A 182 -3.08 -9.06 -3.36
CA ASP A 182 -4.42 -9.03 -2.82
C ASP A 182 -5.30 -7.94 -3.44
N ALA A 183 -4.72 -6.82 -3.90
CA ALA A 183 -5.45 -5.84 -4.71
C ALA A 183 -5.94 -6.46 -6.03
N ALA A 184 -5.14 -7.33 -6.66
CA ALA A 184 -5.55 -8.05 -7.86
C ALA A 184 -6.69 -9.04 -7.58
N ARG A 185 -6.60 -9.80 -6.47
CA ARG A 185 -7.66 -10.69 -6.01
C ARG A 185 -8.96 -9.92 -5.73
N ALA A 186 -8.85 -8.78 -5.05
CA ALA A 186 -9.97 -7.91 -4.71
C ALA A 186 -10.65 -7.40 -5.98
N ALA A 187 -9.88 -6.94 -6.98
CA ALA A 187 -10.41 -6.51 -8.27
C ALA A 187 -11.17 -7.63 -9.00
N GLN A 188 -10.69 -8.88 -8.94
CA GLN A 188 -11.37 -10.05 -9.53
C GLN A 188 -12.60 -10.53 -8.73
N ARG A 189 -12.81 -10.02 -7.51
CA ARG A 189 -13.98 -10.31 -6.66
C ARG A 189 -14.97 -9.16 -6.61
N LEU A 190 -14.58 -7.96 -7.04
CA LEU A 190 -15.41 -6.76 -7.02
C LEU A 190 -16.50 -6.83 -8.10
N PRO A 191 -17.81 -6.89 -7.74
CA PRO A 191 -18.88 -7.15 -8.71
C PRO A 191 -18.94 -6.18 -9.89
N GLY A 192 -18.63 -4.89 -9.66
CA GLY A 192 -18.58 -3.87 -10.71
C GLY A 192 -17.46 -4.11 -11.72
N ALA A 193 -16.28 -4.51 -11.26
CA ALA A 193 -15.13 -4.83 -12.11
C ALA A 193 -15.31 -6.18 -12.81
N VAL A 194 -15.89 -7.18 -12.14
CA VAL A 194 -16.22 -8.49 -12.73
C VAL A 194 -17.18 -8.35 -13.92
N ARG A 195 -18.26 -7.57 -13.77
CA ARG A 195 -19.18 -7.27 -14.89
C ARG A 195 -18.49 -6.54 -16.05
N ALA A 196 -17.37 -5.89 -15.79
CA ALA A 196 -16.55 -5.20 -16.77
C ALA A 196 -15.41 -6.06 -17.34
N GLY A 197 -15.36 -7.36 -17.04
CA GLY A 197 -14.37 -8.29 -17.58
C GLY A 197 -13.11 -8.47 -16.73
N VAL A 198 -13.07 -8.00 -15.49
CA VAL A 198 -11.99 -8.30 -14.53
C VAL A 198 -12.36 -9.56 -13.76
N THR A 199 -12.00 -10.72 -14.28
CA THR A 199 -12.40 -12.03 -13.74
C THR A 199 -11.17 -12.83 -13.33
N VAL A 200 -11.39 -13.98 -12.68
CA VAL A 200 -10.33 -14.96 -12.40
C VAL A 200 -9.60 -15.47 -13.65
N ASP A 201 -10.18 -15.27 -14.84
CA ASP A 201 -9.56 -15.62 -16.12
C ASP A 201 -8.70 -14.50 -16.72
N SER A 202 -8.76 -13.29 -16.16
CA SER A 202 -7.93 -12.18 -16.59
C SER A 202 -6.44 -12.54 -16.49
N PRO A 203 -5.64 -12.34 -17.55
CA PRO A 203 -4.19 -12.36 -17.41
C PRO A 203 -3.76 -11.18 -16.53
N VAL A 204 -2.88 -11.44 -15.56
CA VAL A 204 -2.44 -10.45 -14.58
C VAL A 204 -1.02 -10.00 -14.92
N GLY A 205 -0.79 -8.70 -14.94
CA GLY A 205 0.54 -8.10 -14.92
C GLY A 205 0.78 -7.42 -13.58
N ILE A 206 2.03 -7.38 -13.13
CA ILE A 206 2.43 -6.61 -11.95
C ILE A 206 3.33 -5.48 -12.43
N MET A 207 3.10 -4.25 -11.97
CA MET A 207 3.91 -3.10 -12.38
C MET A 207 4.19 -2.15 -11.22
N GLY A 208 5.41 -1.63 -11.13
CA GLY A 208 5.76 -0.58 -10.17
C GLY A 208 7.17 -0.03 -10.36
N TYR A 209 7.45 1.11 -9.72
CA TYR A 209 8.75 1.79 -9.76
C TYR A 209 9.13 2.36 -8.40
N SER A 210 10.43 2.46 -8.07
CA SER A 210 10.90 2.97 -6.77
C SER A 210 10.42 2.10 -5.59
N GLN A 211 9.74 2.64 -4.56
CA GLN A 211 9.00 1.82 -3.57
C GLN A 211 8.09 0.80 -4.27
N GLY A 212 7.33 1.23 -5.28
CA GLY A 212 6.50 0.35 -6.11
C GLY A 212 7.32 -0.70 -6.85
N GLY A 213 8.60 -0.42 -7.12
CA GLY A 213 9.56 -1.37 -7.66
C GLY A 213 9.87 -2.47 -6.64
N GLN A 214 10.10 -2.12 -5.37
CA GLN A 214 10.27 -3.09 -4.29
C GLN A 214 8.99 -3.90 -4.05
N ALA A 215 7.83 -3.24 -3.94
CA ALA A 215 6.54 -3.88 -3.75
C ALA A 215 6.19 -4.86 -4.88
N SER A 216 6.37 -4.44 -6.15
CA SER A 216 6.16 -5.31 -7.31
C SER A 216 7.19 -6.44 -7.41
N GLY A 217 8.44 -6.20 -7.00
CA GLY A 217 9.47 -7.23 -6.89
C GLY A 217 9.12 -8.28 -5.83
N TRP A 218 8.61 -7.86 -4.67
CA TRP A 218 8.15 -8.75 -3.62
C TRP A 218 6.91 -9.53 -4.03
N ALA A 219 5.96 -8.88 -4.71
CA ALA A 219 4.82 -9.57 -5.30
C ALA A 219 5.28 -10.66 -6.29
N ALA A 220 6.32 -10.40 -7.09
CA ALA A 220 6.88 -11.40 -8.01
C ALA A 220 7.54 -12.58 -7.28
N GLU A 221 8.28 -12.33 -6.19
CA GLU A 221 8.89 -13.39 -5.39
C GLU A 221 7.88 -14.20 -4.56
N LEU A 222 6.75 -13.59 -4.17
CA LEU A 222 5.72 -14.23 -3.36
C LEU A 222 4.66 -14.95 -4.18
N HIS A 223 4.39 -14.51 -5.42
CA HIS A 223 3.28 -14.97 -6.25
C HIS A 223 3.04 -16.48 -6.19
N GLY A 224 4.03 -17.30 -6.57
CA GLY A 224 3.88 -18.76 -6.63
C GLY A 224 3.57 -19.46 -5.29
N THR A 225 3.81 -18.80 -4.15
CA THR A 225 3.53 -19.38 -2.81
C THR A 225 2.35 -18.73 -2.10
N TYR A 226 2.08 -17.45 -2.40
CA TYR A 226 1.07 -16.66 -1.70
C TYR A 226 -0.23 -16.51 -2.51
N ALA A 227 -0.13 -16.34 -3.82
CA ALA A 227 -1.25 -16.13 -4.73
C ALA A 227 -1.13 -16.89 -6.06
N PRO A 228 -0.87 -18.22 -6.03
CA PRO A 228 -0.62 -19.00 -7.24
C PRO A 228 -1.84 -19.11 -8.17
N GLU A 229 -3.02 -18.76 -7.70
CA GLU A 229 -4.24 -18.76 -8.51
C GLU A 229 -4.34 -17.54 -9.44
N LEU A 230 -3.56 -16.48 -9.21
CA LEU A 230 -3.50 -15.33 -10.12
C LEU A 230 -2.78 -15.75 -11.40
N LYS A 231 -3.36 -15.45 -12.57
CA LYS A 231 -2.74 -15.78 -13.86
C LYS A 231 -1.65 -14.77 -14.24
N VAL A 232 -0.62 -14.62 -13.41
CA VAL A 232 0.46 -13.66 -13.64
C VAL A 232 1.25 -14.04 -14.90
N LYS A 233 1.33 -13.09 -15.83
CA LYS A 233 2.02 -13.22 -17.13
C LYS A 233 3.38 -12.55 -17.14
N GLY A 234 3.64 -11.66 -16.19
CA GLY A 234 4.95 -11.06 -15.96
C GLY A 234 4.89 -9.87 -15.01
N THR A 235 6.06 -9.49 -14.52
CA THR A 235 6.26 -8.33 -13.66
C THR A 235 7.16 -7.32 -14.35
N ALA A 236 6.73 -6.06 -14.43
CA ALA A 236 7.57 -4.95 -14.90
C ALA A 236 7.91 -4.03 -13.73
N THR A 237 9.16 -4.06 -13.28
CA THR A 237 9.62 -3.39 -12.07
C THR A 237 10.89 -2.57 -12.34
N GLY A 238 11.03 -1.41 -11.73
CA GLY A 238 12.21 -0.57 -11.96
C GLY A 238 12.59 0.34 -10.81
N GLY A 239 13.82 0.86 -10.85
CA GLY A 239 14.38 1.71 -9.80
C GLY A 239 14.30 1.05 -8.42
N VAL A 240 14.55 -0.26 -8.35
CA VAL A 240 14.16 -1.10 -7.21
C VAL A 240 15.12 -0.95 -6.03
N PRO A 241 14.67 -0.50 -4.83
CA PRO A 241 15.47 -0.52 -3.62
C PRO A 241 15.56 -1.95 -3.05
N ALA A 242 16.33 -2.80 -3.72
CA ALA A 242 16.43 -4.23 -3.41
C ALA A 242 17.26 -4.56 -2.17
N ASP A 243 18.06 -3.60 -1.69
CA ASP A 243 18.93 -3.70 -0.51
C ASP A 243 18.81 -2.39 0.27
N LEU A 244 17.98 -2.37 1.32
CA LEU A 244 17.65 -1.15 2.05
C LEU A 244 18.84 -0.55 2.77
N LEU A 245 19.79 -1.37 3.22
CA LEU A 245 20.99 -0.90 3.91
C LEU A 245 21.93 -0.17 2.96
N LYS A 246 22.15 -0.70 1.74
CA LYS A 246 22.93 0.00 0.70
C LYS A 246 22.26 1.30 0.25
N VAL A 247 20.93 1.29 0.10
CA VAL A 247 20.18 2.50 -0.27
C VAL A 247 20.25 3.55 0.83
N ALA A 248 20.18 3.14 2.11
CA ALA A 248 20.30 4.07 3.23
C ALA A 248 21.72 4.66 3.34
N ASP A 249 22.76 3.85 3.16
CA ASP A 249 24.15 4.33 3.13
C ASP A 249 24.37 5.35 2.01
N PHE A 250 23.88 5.03 0.79
CA PHE A 250 23.96 5.94 -0.35
C PHE A 250 23.24 7.27 -0.12
N ASN A 251 22.09 7.27 0.54
CA ASN A 251 21.29 8.47 0.75
C ASN A 251 21.68 9.29 1.99
N ASN A 252 22.56 8.77 2.84
CA ASN A 252 22.97 9.44 4.08
C ASN A 252 23.77 10.73 3.77
N GLY A 253 23.14 11.89 3.95
CA GLY A 253 23.70 13.19 3.56
C GLY A 253 23.43 13.62 2.11
N ASN A 254 22.61 12.87 1.37
CA ASN A 254 22.26 13.15 -0.03
C ASN A 254 20.78 13.55 -0.19
N VAL A 255 20.35 13.76 -1.43
CA VAL A 255 19.00 14.26 -1.75
C VAL A 255 17.88 13.32 -1.25
N GLY A 256 18.11 12.01 -1.21
CA GLY A 256 17.16 11.02 -0.70
C GLY A 256 17.18 10.80 0.82
N ALA A 257 17.91 11.59 1.61
CA ALA A 257 18.05 11.39 3.05
C ALA A 257 16.71 11.33 3.82
N GLY A 258 15.70 12.08 3.38
CA GLY A 258 14.36 12.03 3.98
C GLY A 258 13.70 10.65 3.90
N LEU A 259 13.97 9.90 2.81
CA LEU A 259 13.43 8.56 2.61
C LEU A 259 13.97 7.54 3.62
N ILE A 260 15.18 7.77 4.17
CA ILE A 260 15.75 6.93 5.23
C ILE A 260 14.90 7.03 6.49
N LEU A 261 14.53 8.26 6.89
CA LEU A 261 13.73 8.46 8.09
C LEU A 261 12.30 7.95 7.90
N MET A 262 11.70 8.14 6.72
CA MET A 262 10.41 7.54 6.38
C MET A 262 10.48 6.01 6.46
N ALA A 263 11.54 5.38 5.92
CA ALA A 263 11.73 3.94 6.00
C ALA A 263 11.87 3.47 7.45
N ALA A 264 12.58 4.23 8.29
CA ALA A 264 12.66 3.93 9.71
C ALA A 264 11.29 3.97 10.40
N VAL A 265 10.44 4.95 10.07
CA VAL A 265 9.06 5.01 10.58
C VAL A 265 8.25 3.79 10.11
N GLY A 266 8.33 3.42 8.84
CA GLY A 266 7.60 2.27 8.31
C GLY A 266 8.04 0.93 8.91
N GLN A 267 9.33 0.76 9.16
CA GLN A 267 9.87 -0.42 9.83
C GLN A 267 9.43 -0.50 11.30
N ASP A 268 9.45 0.62 12.04
CA ASP A 268 8.95 0.69 13.42
C ASP A 268 7.44 0.43 13.51
N ALA A 269 6.67 0.90 12.51
CA ALA A 269 5.24 0.63 12.41
C ALA A 269 4.94 -0.88 12.23
N ALA A 270 5.72 -1.58 11.40
CA ALA A 270 5.56 -3.02 11.21
C ALA A 270 6.16 -3.86 12.35
N PHE A 271 7.19 -3.34 13.02
CA PHE A 271 7.97 -4.03 14.05
C PHE A 271 8.18 -3.12 15.27
N PRO A 272 7.17 -2.93 16.14
CA PRO A 272 7.22 -1.98 17.25
C PRO A 272 8.33 -2.27 18.28
N GLU A 273 8.92 -3.48 18.27
CA GLU A 273 10.08 -3.79 19.10
C GLU A 273 11.35 -3.02 18.71
N LEU A 274 11.39 -2.43 17.51
CA LEU A 274 12.50 -1.58 17.06
C LEU A 274 12.62 -0.31 17.92
N ASP A 275 11.48 0.23 18.37
CA ASP A 275 11.36 1.42 19.22
C ASP A 275 12.21 2.58 18.68
N LEU A 276 11.83 3.08 17.49
CA LEU A 276 12.56 4.15 16.80
C LEU A 276 12.77 5.38 17.70
N ALA A 277 11.82 5.70 18.57
CA ALA A 277 11.86 6.86 19.44
C ALA A 277 13.13 6.91 20.32
N LYS A 278 13.66 5.76 20.76
CA LYS A 278 14.90 5.69 21.57
C LYS A 278 16.16 6.09 20.81
N TYR A 279 16.12 6.07 19.48
CA TYR A 279 17.22 6.46 18.61
C TYR A 279 17.18 7.92 18.19
N LEU A 280 16.02 8.57 18.26
CA LEU A 280 15.84 9.93 17.77
C LEU A 280 16.34 10.98 18.77
N ASN A 281 16.97 12.03 18.26
CA ASN A 281 17.16 13.27 19.01
C ASN A 281 15.90 14.15 18.89
N ALA A 282 15.89 15.35 19.48
CA ALA A 282 14.72 16.25 19.43
C ALA A 282 14.34 16.66 18.00
N LYS A 283 15.34 16.88 17.13
CA LYS A 283 15.15 17.21 15.72
C LYS A 283 14.57 16.02 14.96
N GLY A 284 15.05 14.80 15.22
CA GLY A 284 14.51 13.58 14.64
C GLY A 284 13.05 13.33 14.99
N ARG A 285 12.67 13.49 16.27
CA ARG A 285 11.26 13.40 16.68
C ARG A 285 10.38 14.39 15.95
N HIS A 286 10.83 15.65 15.87
CA HIS A 286 10.11 16.68 15.13
C HIS A 286 9.93 16.33 13.64
N TYR A 287 10.96 15.78 12.98
CA TYR A 287 10.84 15.36 11.58
C TYR A 287 9.92 14.15 11.41
N VAL A 288 9.95 13.17 12.32
CA VAL A 288 9.02 12.03 12.26
C VAL A 288 7.58 12.53 12.38
N ASP A 289 7.30 13.38 13.36
CA ASP A 289 5.97 13.97 13.54
C ASP A 289 5.55 14.78 12.30
N PHE A 290 6.47 15.54 11.71
CA PHE A 290 6.23 16.27 10.47
C PHE A 290 5.90 15.33 9.31
N MET A 291 6.71 14.29 9.08
CA MET A 291 6.55 13.37 7.94
C MET A 291 5.25 12.56 8.02
N LYS A 292 4.83 12.15 9.23
CA LYS A 292 3.54 11.47 9.45
C LYS A 292 2.32 12.31 9.05
N ASN A 293 2.49 13.63 8.87
CA ASN A 293 1.43 14.56 8.49
C ASN A 293 1.59 15.12 7.06
N ASN A 294 2.57 14.63 6.29
CA ASN A 294 2.91 15.19 4.98
C ASN A 294 3.10 14.08 3.92
N CYS A 295 3.19 14.54 2.66
CA CYS A 295 3.42 13.69 1.50
C CYS A 295 4.84 13.82 0.97
N VAL A 296 5.26 12.85 0.15
CA VAL A 296 6.65 12.64 -0.29
C VAL A 296 7.34 13.89 -0.84
N ALA A 297 6.64 14.75 -1.56
CA ALA A 297 7.23 15.95 -2.15
C ALA A 297 7.70 16.92 -1.06
N ILE A 298 6.93 17.05 0.02
CA ILE A 298 7.26 17.89 1.17
C ILE A 298 8.31 17.19 2.04
N ASP A 299 8.13 15.90 2.30
CA ASP A 299 9.02 15.12 3.17
C ASP A 299 10.43 14.98 2.61
N GLY A 300 10.53 14.73 1.29
CA GLY A 300 11.80 14.66 0.57
C GLY A 300 12.57 15.96 0.68
N ILE A 301 11.91 17.11 0.43
CA ILE A 301 12.53 18.44 0.56
C ILE A 301 12.94 18.71 2.01
N ALA A 302 12.06 18.44 2.98
CA ALA A 302 12.33 18.69 4.38
C ALA A 302 13.51 17.86 4.90
N GLY A 303 13.65 16.62 4.41
CA GLY A 303 14.68 15.67 4.80
C GLY A 303 16.00 15.75 4.02
N ALA A 304 16.01 16.37 2.84
CA ALA A 304 17.17 16.37 1.94
C ALA A 304 18.48 16.82 2.60
N PHE A 305 19.58 16.18 2.19
CA PHE A 305 20.97 16.43 2.58
C PHE A 305 21.29 16.27 4.08
N LYS A 306 20.37 15.75 4.88
CA LYS A 306 20.63 15.44 6.29
C LYS A 306 21.39 14.14 6.42
N LYS A 307 22.27 14.08 7.41
CA LYS A 307 22.87 12.82 7.85
C LYS A 307 22.00 12.18 8.90
N ILE A 308 22.05 10.85 9.00
CA ILE A 308 21.39 10.10 10.08
C ILE A 308 21.82 10.62 11.45
N SER A 309 23.09 11.00 11.61
CA SER A 309 23.64 11.60 12.82
C SER A 309 23.00 12.94 13.20
N ASP A 310 22.39 13.66 12.26
CA ASP A 310 21.75 14.95 12.54
C ASP A 310 20.41 14.78 13.26
N VAL A 311 19.78 13.61 13.12
CA VAL A 311 18.42 13.32 13.61
C VAL A 311 18.36 12.21 14.65
N THR A 312 19.49 11.54 14.91
CA THR A 312 19.59 10.45 15.88
C THR A 312 20.56 10.77 17.02
N VAL A 313 20.36 10.15 18.19
CA VAL A 313 21.36 10.06 19.26
C VAL A 313 22.26 8.83 19.08
N ARG A 314 21.78 7.82 18.34
CA ARG A 314 22.48 6.59 17.98
C ARG A 314 21.95 6.11 16.63
N ASN A 315 22.82 5.71 15.71
CA ASN A 315 22.40 5.29 14.38
C ASN A 315 21.76 3.89 14.43
N PRO A 316 20.46 3.74 14.11
CA PRO A 316 19.79 2.43 14.14
C PRO A 316 20.38 1.45 13.12
N LEU A 317 20.99 1.91 12.03
CA LEU A 317 21.58 1.02 11.01
C LEU A 317 22.77 0.20 11.53
N TYR A 318 23.32 0.52 12.70
CA TYR A 318 24.39 -0.25 13.35
C TYR A 318 23.88 -1.30 14.32
N GLU A 319 22.57 -1.38 14.52
CA GLU A 319 21.94 -2.25 15.51
C GLU A 319 21.44 -3.55 14.87
N ALA A 320 21.68 -4.67 15.55
CA ALA A 320 21.39 -5.99 15.00
C ALA A 320 19.89 -6.25 14.80
N ASP A 321 19.02 -5.65 15.62
CA ASP A 321 17.57 -5.72 15.49
C ASP A 321 17.08 -5.00 14.23
N TRP A 322 17.55 -3.78 14.01
CA TRP A 322 17.27 -2.99 12.81
C TRP A 322 17.80 -3.65 11.55
N GLN A 323 19.07 -4.08 11.54
CA GLN A 323 19.65 -4.76 10.38
C GLN A 323 18.88 -6.03 10.02
N ARG A 324 18.42 -6.80 11.01
CA ARG A 324 17.60 -7.99 10.76
C ARG A 324 16.29 -7.62 10.08
N ARG A 325 15.52 -6.67 10.63
CA ARG A 325 14.22 -6.26 10.06
C ARG A 325 14.34 -5.63 8.68
N LEU A 326 15.35 -4.79 8.46
CA LEU A 326 15.61 -4.21 7.15
C LEU A 326 15.94 -5.28 6.09
N ARG A 327 16.73 -6.30 6.46
CA ARG A 327 17.07 -7.42 5.55
C ARG A 327 15.90 -8.36 5.27
N GLU A 328 14.87 -8.38 6.12
CA GLU A 328 13.62 -9.12 5.82
C GLU A 328 12.88 -8.52 4.63
N SER A 329 13.21 -7.28 4.21
CA SER A 329 12.71 -6.62 2.99
C SER A 329 13.64 -6.76 1.77
N ASP A 330 14.76 -7.48 1.86
CA ASP A 330 15.69 -7.64 0.73
C ASP A 330 15.08 -8.50 -0.40
N LEU A 331 15.35 -8.12 -1.64
CA LEU A 331 14.97 -8.87 -2.85
C LEU A 331 16.16 -9.64 -3.43
N GLY A 332 15.89 -10.54 -4.39
CA GLY A 332 16.90 -11.45 -4.93
C GLY A 332 17.08 -12.71 -4.07
N THR A 333 16.17 -12.93 -3.10
CA THR A 333 16.24 -14.07 -2.17
C THR A 333 15.43 -15.27 -2.66
N ARG A 334 14.49 -15.04 -3.59
CA ARG A 334 13.65 -16.08 -4.21
C ARG A 334 13.63 -15.88 -5.73
N ARG A 335 13.21 -16.92 -6.44
CA ARG A 335 13.04 -16.88 -7.89
C ARG A 335 11.61 -16.44 -8.21
N PRO A 336 11.39 -15.32 -8.93
CA PRO A 336 10.11 -15.06 -9.57
C PRO A 336 9.71 -16.23 -10.47
N ASP A 337 8.47 -16.69 -10.37
CA ASP A 337 7.94 -17.81 -11.17
C ASP A 337 7.38 -17.37 -12.53
N ALA A 338 7.09 -16.08 -12.69
CA ALA A 338 6.78 -15.43 -13.97
C ALA A 338 7.97 -14.59 -14.49
N PRO A 339 8.07 -14.34 -15.81
CA PRO A 339 9.10 -13.48 -16.37
C PRO A 339 9.09 -12.06 -15.78
N VAL A 340 10.25 -11.40 -15.77
CA VAL A 340 10.42 -10.05 -15.22
C VAL A 340 11.07 -9.12 -16.24
N PHE A 341 10.48 -7.93 -16.45
CA PHE A 341 11.14 -6.78 -17.06
C PHE A 341 11.68 -5.88 -15.94
N LEU A 342 13.00 -5.87 -15.79
CA LEU A 342 13.69 -5.12 -14.75
C LEU A 342 14.44 -3.95 -15.37
N TYR A 343 14.18 -2.72 -14.94
CA TYR A 343 14.77 -1.52 -15.56
C TYR A 343 15.31 -0.50 -14.55
N HIS A 344 16.37 0.22 -14.94
CA HIS A 344 17.05 1.16 -14.04
C HIS A 344 17.79 2.26 -14.81
N GLY A 345 17.71 3.49 -14.32
CA GLY A 345 18.51 4.64 -14.77
C GLY A 345 19.97 4.56 -14.33
N THR A 346 20.91 4.89 -15.22
CA THR A 346 22.35 4.82 -14.87
C THR A 346 22.82 5.95 -13.95
N LEU A 347 22.06 7.05 -13.87
CA LEU A 347 22.36 8.23 -13.06
C LEU A 347 21.34 8.40 -11.92
N ASP A 348 20.71 7.30 -11.51
CA ASP A 348 19.73 7.30 -10.42
C ASP A 348 20.35 7.83 -9.12
N GLU A 349 19.86 9.00 -8.70
CA GLU A 349 20.32 9.79 -7.57
C GLU A 349 19.66 9.39 -6.24
N LEU A 350 18.75 8.41 -6.25
CA LEU A 350 18.06 7.90 -5.06
C LEU A 350 18.37 6.43 -4.82
N ILE A 351 18.31 5.59 -5.86
CA ILE A 351 18.56 4.16 -5.78
C ILE A 351 19.80 3.83 -6.62
N PRO A 352 20.92 3.44 -6.00
CA PRO A 352 22.16 3.17 -6.75
C PRO A 352 21.94 2.13 -7.83
N TYR A 353 22.37 2.44 -9.06
CA TYR A 353 22.27 1.52 -10.21
C TYR A 353 22.88 0.13 -9.92
N GLY A 354 23.90 0.07 -9.07
CA GLY A 354 24.50 -1.18 -8.60
C GLY A 354 23.53 -2.11 -7.85
N VAL A 355 22.56 -1.55 -7.10
CA VAL A 355 21.52 -2.32 -6.40
C VAL A 355 20.62 -3.05 -7.40
N GLY A 356 20.15 -2.36 -8.45
CA GLY A 356 19.35 -2.99 -9.51
C GLY A 356 20.13 -4.04 -10.31
N ARG A 357 21.42 -3.79 -10.59
CA ARG A 357 22.30 -4.77 -11.23
C ARG A 357 22.50 -6.03 -10.38
N GLN A 358 22.64 -5.87 -9.06
CA GLN A 358 22.76 -7.01 -8.15
C GLN A 358 21.46 -7.82 -8.12
N LEU A 359 20.30 -7.16 -8.02
CA LEU A 359 19.00 -7.83 -8.07
C LEU A 359 18.83 -8.66 -9.35
N ARG A 360 19.19 -8.10 -10.50
CA ARG A 360 19.23 -8.85 -11.77
C ARG A 360 20.09 -10.10 -11.64
N ALA A 361 21.32 -9.96 -11.16
CA ALA A 361 22.27 -11.06 -11.04
C ALA A 361 21.72 -12.17 -10.12
N ASP A 362 21.13 -11.80 -8.98
CA ASP A 362 20.58 -12.74 -8.01
C ASP A 362 19.38 -13.53 -8.56
N TRP A 363 18.44 -12.85 -9.23
CA TRP A 363 17.33 -13.52 -9.89
C TRP A 363 17.78 -14.41 -11.05
N CYS A 364 18.73 -13.95 -11.87
CA CYS A 364 19.30 -14.75 -12.95
C CYS A 364 20.03 -16.01 -12.42
N ALA A 365 20.82 -15.88 -11.36
CA ALA A 365 21.51 -17.00 -10.72
C ALA A 365 20.54 -18.05 -10.14
N ARG A 366 19.31 -17.64 -9.83
CA ARG A 366 18.22 -18.52 -9.40
C ARG A 366 17.40 -19.09 -10.56
N GLY A 367 17.72 -18.75 -11.80
CA GLY A 367 17.04 -19.23 -13.00
C GLY A 367 15.72 -18.52 -13.32
N ALA A 368 15.53 -17.28 -12.85
CA ALA A 368 14.41 -16.46 -13.29
C ALA A 368 14.64 -15.95 -14.72
N ASP A 369 13.55 -15.76 -15.48
CA ASP A 369 13.59 -15.13 -16.80
C ASP A 369 13.54 -13.61 -16.66
N VAL A 370 14.71 -12.97 -16.62
CA VAL A 370 14.83 -11.51 -16.44
C VAL A 370 15.27 -10.83 -17.73
N ARG A 371 14.43 -9.92 -18.22
CA ARG A 371 14.80 -8.92 -19.22
C ARG A 371 15.25 -7.64 -18.52
N TRP A 372 16.55 -7.43 -18.44
CA TRP A 372 17.15 -6.19 -17.96
C TRP A 372 17.17 -5.10 -19.03
N SER A 373 16.74 -3.90 -18.66
CA SER A 373 16.80 -2.70 -19.50
C SER A 373 17.48 -1.56 -18.76
N THR A 374 18.59 -1.08 -19.30
CA THR A 374 19.27 0.12 -18.78
C THR A 374 18.70 1.34 -19.47
N ILE A 375 18.50 2.42 -18.71
CA ILE A 375 18.12 3.74 -19.22
C ILE A 375 19.37 4.62 -19.13
N PRO A 376 20.14 4.79 -20.23
CA PRO A 376 21.36 5.57 -20.22
C PRO A 376 21.05 7.01 -19.86
N LEU A 377 21.87 7.58 -18.98
CA LEU A 377 21.71 8.95 -18.47
C LEU A 377 20.37 9.19 -17.76
N GLY A 378 19.62 8.13 -17.42
CA GLY A 378 18.37 8.28 -16.69
C GLY A 378 18.62 8.49 -15.20
N GLU A 379 18.07 9.59 -14.68
CA GLU A 379 17.87 9.89 -13.26
C GLU A 379 16.66 9.11 -12.71
N HIS A 380 16.39 9.19 -11.41
CA HIS A 380 15.36 8.36 -10.77
C HIS A 380 13.96 8.59 -11.37
N VAL A 381 13.50 9.84 -11.43
CA VAL A 381 12.16 10.19 -11.95
C VAL A 381 12.08 9.99 -13.46
N ILE A 382 13.14 10.36 -14.18
CA ILE A 382 13.21 10.16 -15.64
C ILE A 382 13.18 8.67 -15.97
N GLY A 383 13.82 7.82 -15.17
CA GLY A 383 13.77 6.38 -15.28
C GLY A 383 12.35 5.82 -15.17
N ALA A 384 11.52 6.35 -14.27
CA ALA A 384 10.11 5.98 -14.13
C ALA A 384 9.33 6.29 -15.42
N ILE A 385 9.47 7.52 -15.93
CA ILE A 385 8.72 8.00 -17.10
C ILE A 385 9.18 7.28 -18.38
N ALA A 386 10.50 7.24 -18.61
CA ALA A 386 11.09 6.62 -19.79
C ALA A 386 10.90 5.09 -19.80
N GLY A 387 10.84 4.46 -18.62
CA GLY A 387 10.63 3.03 -18.47
C GLY A 387 9.17 2.59 -18.59
N ALA A 388 8.20 3.46 -18.29
CA ALA A 388 6.78 3.10 -18.24
C ALA A 388 6.22 2.55 -19.56
N VAL A 389 6.50 3.19 -20.70
CA VAL A 389 6.00 2.74 -22.01
C VAL A 389 6.65 1.43 -22.46
N PRO A 390 8.00 1.26 -22.40
CA PRO A 390 8.65 -0.03 -22.64
C PRO A 390 8.13 -1.15 -21.74
N ALA A 391 7.94 -0.88 -20.44
CA ALA A 391 7.37 -1.83 -19.48
C ALA A 391 5.95 -2.26 -19.88
N ALA A 392 5.08 -1.31 -20.21
CA ALA A 392 3.73 -1.60 -20.68
C ALA A 392 3.75 -2.38 -22.01
N ASN A 393 4.61 -2.03 -22.97
CA ASN A 393 4.73 -2.79 -24.22
C ASN A 393 5.21 -4.23 -23.97
N TRP A 394 6.16 -4.42 -23.06
CA TRP A 394 6.64 -5.74 -22.68
C TRP A 394 5.54 -6.58 -22.02
N LEU A 395 4.72 -5.99 -21.15
CA LEU A 395 3.54 -6.66 -20.57
C LEU A 395 2.49 -7.00 -21.64
N ALA A 396 2.28 -6.12 -22.63
CA ALA A 396 1.36 -6.38 -23.73
C ALA A 396 1.73 -7.64 -24.51
N ASP A 397 3.02 -7.87 -24.75
CA ASP A 397 3.52 -9.10 -25.38
C ASP A 397 3.20 -10.34 -24.54
N ARG A 398 3.33 -10.26 -23.20
CA ARG A 398 2.99 -11.36 -22.29
C ARG A 398 1.49 -11.64 -22.28
N PHE A 399 0.66 -10.60 -22.27
CA PHE A 399 -0.80 -10.73 -22.37
C PHE A 399 -1.24 -11.35 -23.71
N ALA A 400 -0.48 -11.10 -24.78
CA ALA A 400 -0.67 -11.71 -26.09
C ALA A 400 -0.07 -13.13 -26.20
N GLY A 401 0.47 -13.70 -25.12
CA GLY A 401 1.03 -15.05 -25.11
C GLY A 401 2.39 -15.19 -25.80
N LYS A 402 3.07 -14.08 -26.11
CA LYS A 402 4.42 -14.14 -26.67
C LYS A 402 5.42 -14.53 -25.58
N ALA A 403 6.32 -15.46 -25.91
CA ALA A 403 7.41 -15.87 -25.03
C ALA A 403 8.21 -14.64 -24.55
N ALA A 404 8.64 -14.66 -23.29
CA ALA A 404 9.61 -13.70 -22.80
C ALA A 404 11.01 -14.15 -23.22
N ASN A 405 11.87 -13.16 -23.50
CA ASN A 405 13.27 -13.39 -23.83
C ASN A 405 14.10 -12.55 -22.85
N GLY A 406 14.52 -13.18 -21.75
CA GLY A 406 15.46 -12.61 -20.80
C GLY A 406 16.84 -12.39 -21.42
N ASN A 407 17.70 -11.71 -20.67
CA ASN A 407 19.10 -11.49 -21.02
C ASN A 407 20.01 -11.78 -19.83
N CYS A 408 19.73 -12.85 -19.09
CA CYS A 408 20.49 -13.27 -17.91
C CYS A 408 21.93 -13.70 -18.20
N GLY A 409 22.29 -13.97 -19.46
CA GLY A 409 23.60 -14.37 -19.93
C GLY A 409 23.57 -14.62 -21.42
#